data_AF-A0A3N7BUS6-F1
#
_entry.id   AF-A0A3N7BUS6-F1
#
_cell.length_a   1.000
_cell.length_b   1.000
_cell.length_c   1.000
_cell.angle_alpha   90.00
_cell.angle_beta   90.00
_cell.angle_gamma   90.00
#
_symmetry.space_group_name_H-M   'P 1'
#
loop_
_entity.id
_entity.type
_entity.pdbx_description
1 polymer ?
#
loop_
_entity_poly.entity_id
_entity_poly.type
_entity_poly.pdbx_seq_one_letter_code
_entity_poly.pdbx_strand_id
1 'polypeptide(L)'
;MSSSNLQVLSILLERAESERDEALRLFQDAEKRAQQARQQHGELSQYRSDYQQRWTQQFAARGTMDIVGCYQSFGGRLDEAISSQSNITQYADQRMAVSRDKLRQAEMRVASIAKLMERRRLEISRATQRQEQKACDEQAARSTQAAYNPFVRLHV
;
A
#
# COMPACT_ATOMS: atom_id res chain seq x y z
N MET A 1 11.69 -31.10 6.88
CA MET A 1 11.39 -29.96 7.78
C MET A 1 11.58 -28.60 7.09
N SER A 2 12.73 -28.34 6.43
CA SER A 2 12.99 -27.03 5.78
C SER A 2 12.08 -26.73 4.57
N SER A 3 11.75 -27.71 3.74
CA SER A 3 10.85 -27.52 2.58
C SER A 3 9.41 -27.21 2.99
N SER A 4 8.93 -27.81 4.09
CA SER A 4 7.60 -27.52 4.65
C SER A 4 7.52 -26.11 5.24
N ASN A 5 8.60 -25.61 5.86
CA ASN A 5 8.67 -24.22 6.31
C ASN A 5 8.62 -23.21 5.14
N LEU A 6 9.26 -23.52 4.01
CA LEU A 6 9.17 -22.66 2.82
C LEU A 6 7.77 -22.63 2.21
N GLN A 7 7.05 -23.77 2.22
CA GLN A 7 5.65 -23.83 1.77
C GLN A 7 4.75 -22.95 2.63
N VAL A 8 4.89 -23.03 3.97
CA VAL A 8 4.14 -22.16 4.89
C VAL A 8 4.43 -20.69 4.61
N LEU A 9 5.70 -20.30 4.44
CA LEU A 9 6.04 -18.92 4.12
C LEU A 9 5.51 -18.46 2.76
N SER A 10 5.45 -19.34 1.76
CA SER A 10 4.81 -19.04 0.47
C SER A 10 3.34 -18.67 0.64
N ILE A 11 2.59 -19.50 1.37
CA ILE A 11 1.16 -19.26 1.65
C ILE A 11 0.97 -17.95 2.42
N LEU A 12 1.85 -17.68 3.40
CA LEU A 12 1.82 -16.42 4.15
C LEU A 12 2.14 -15.20 3.28
N LEU A 13 3.05 -15.34 2.32
CA LEU A 13 3.39 -14.29 1.36
C LEU A 13 2.20 -14.01 0.43
N GLU A 14 1.62 -15.03 -0.19
CA GLU A 14 0.45 -14.91 -1.08
C GLU A 14 -0.73 -14.22 -0.37
N ARG A 15 -0.97 -14.60 0.88
CA ARG A 15 -1.98 -13.94 1.71
C ARG A 15 -1.64 -12.48 1.99
N ALA A 16 -0.39 -12.18 2.36
CA ALA A 16 0.02 -10.81 2.64
C ALA A 16 -0.03 -9.92 1.38
N GLU A 17 0.29 -10.47 0.21
CA GLU A 17 0.16 -9.79 -1.09
C GLU A 17 -1.30 -9.50 -1.41
N SER A 18 -2.20 -10.46 -1.17
CA SER A 18 -3.64 -10.26 -1.33
C SER A 18 -4.17 -9.16 -0.39
N GLU A 19 -3.73 -9.16 0.88
CA GLU A 19 -4.08 -8.12 1.86
C GLU A 19 -3.56 -6.74 1.46
N ARG A 20 -2.33 -6.65 0.90
CA ARG A 20 -1.75 -5.41 0.36
C ARG A 20 -2.57 -4.90 -0.83
N ASP A 21 -2.94 -5.78 -1.76
CA ASP A 21 -3.66 -5.39 -2.96
C ASP A 21 -5.08 -4.90 -2.63
N GLU A 22 -5.73 -5.49 -1.63
CA GLU A 22 -6.98 -4.98 -1.09
C GLU A 22 -6.79 -3.61 -0.41
N ALA A 23 -5.76 -3.46 0.42
CA ALA A 23 -5.44 -2.17 1.06
C ALA A 23 -5.15 -1.07 0.02
N LEU A 24 -4.50 -1.42 -1.09
CA LEU A 24 -4.22 -0.50 -2.20
C LEU A 24 -5.52 -0.04 -2.87
N ARG A 25 -6.44 -0.96 -3.17
CA ARG A 25 -7.76 -0.63 -3.74
C ARG A 25 -8.53 0.30 -2.82
N LEU A 26 -8.54 0.02 -1.51
CA LEU A 26 -9.22 0.86 -0.51
C LEU A 26 -8.59 2.25 -0.42
N PHE A 27 -7.25 2.34 -0.48
CA PHE A 27 -6.55 3.62 -0.50
C PHE A 27 -6.91 4.45 -1.74
N GLN A 28 -6.90 3.83 -2.93
CA GLN A 28 -7.25 4.51 -4.19
C GLN A 28 -8.71 5.01 -4.20
N ASP A 29 -9.65 4.23 -3.67
CA ASP A 29 -11.05 4.68 -3.53
C ASP A 29 -11.17 5.85 -2.53
N ALA A 30 -10.51 5.77 -1.38
CA ALA A 30 -10.51 6.85 -0.40
C ALA A 30 -9.86 8.13 -0.93
N GLU A 31 -8.75 8.01 -1.68
CA GLU A 31 -8.06 9.12 -2.33
C GLU A 31 -8.97 9.81 -3.36
N LYS A 32 -9.64 9.05 -4.23
CA LYS A 32 -10.60 9.61 -5.21
C LYS A 32 -11.72 10.37 -4.53
N ARG A 33 -12.30 9.82 -3.45
CA ARG A 33 -13.36 10.50 -2.67
C ARG A 33 -12.86 11.79 -2.02
N ALA A 34 -11.65 11.78 -1.47
CA ALA A 34 -11.03 12.97 -0.89
C ALA A 34 -10.79 14.06 -1.95
N GLN A 35 -10.27 13.68 -3.11
CA GLN A 35 -10.08 14.60 -4.24
C GLN A 35 -11.39 15.23 -4.71
N GLN A 36 -12.44 14.42 -4.91
CA GLN A 36 -13.77 14.91 -5.29
C GLN A 36 -14.36 15.84 -4.23
N ALA A 37 -14.27 15.50 -2.95
CA ALA A 37 -14.79 16.35 -1.87
C ALA A 37 -14.08 17.71 -1.81
N ARG A 38 -12.74 17.73 -1.96
CA ARG A 38 -11.94 18.95 -2.02
C ARG A 38 -12.29 19.80 -3.23
N GLN A 39 -12.49 19.18 -4.40
CA GLN A 39 -12.88 19.90 -5.61
C GLN A 39 -14.24 20.59 -5.41
N GLN A 40 -15.25 19.86 -4.94
CA GLN A 40 -16.58 20.42 -4.65
C GLN A 40 -16.52 21.56 -3.62
N HIS A 41 -15.68 21.41 -2.58
CA HIS A 41 -15.47 22.48 -1.60
C HIS A 41 -14.87 23.74 -2.25
N GLY A 42 -13.87 23.56 -3.14
CA GLY A 42 -13.27 24.64 -3.91
C GLY A 42 -14.28 25.35 -4.81
N GLU A 43 -15.11 24.58 -5.53
CA GLU A 43 -16.17 25.11 -6.39
C GLU A 43 -17.20 25.93 -5.60
N LEU A 44 -17.66 25.43 -4.44
CA LEU A 44 -18.57 26.17 -3.56
C LEU A 44 -17.94 27.45 -3.00
N SER A 45 -16.65 27.39 -2.64
CA SER A 45 -15.92 28.55 -2.13
C SER A 45 -15.76 29.64 -3.19
N GLN A 46 -15.43 29.24 -4.43
CA GLN A 46 -15.37 30.15 -5.57
C GLN A 46 -16.75 30.75 -5.86
N TYR A 47 -17.79 29.92 -5.90
CA TYR A 47 -19.17 30.37 -6.13
C TYR A 47 -19.62 31.39 -5.08
N ARG A 48 -19.27 31.19 -3.81
CA ARG A 48 -19.55 32.16 -2.73
C ARG A 48 -18.86 33.51 -2.97
N SER A 49 -17.60 33.50 -3.36
CA SER A 49 -16.86 34.74 -3.68
C SER A 49 -17.53 35.49 -4.83
N ASP A 50 -17.83 34.79 -5.93
CA ASP A 50 -18.47 35.37 -7.10
C ASP A 50 -19.87 35.92 -6.76
N TYR A 51 -20.62 35.21 -5.92
CA TYR A 51 -21.93 35.61 -5.43
C TYR A 51 -21.86 36.92 -4.62
N GLN A 52 -20.90 37.02 -3.68
CA GLN A 52 -20.67 38.23 -2.88
C GLN A 52 -20.25 39.44 -3.72
N GLN A 53 -19.40 39.24 -4.73
CA GLN A 53 -18.98 40.31 -5.63
C GLN A 53 -20.16 40.85 -6.46
N ARG A 54 -20.94 39.96 -7.07
CA ARG A 54 -22.13 40.33 -7.86
C ARG A 54 -23.15 41.09 -7.02
N TRP A 55 -23.35 40.68 -5.78
CA TRP A 55 -24.23 41.38 -4.84
C TRP A 55 -23.78 42.79 -4.55
N THR A 56 -22.51 42.95 -4.20
CA THR A 56 -21.93 44.26 -3.86
C THR A 56 -22.12 45.24 -5.04
N GLN A 57 -21.97 44.76 -6.28
CA GLN A 57 -22.20 45.54 -7.49
C GLN A 57 -23.69 45.86 -7.74
N GLN A 58 -24.60 44.90 -7.55
CA GLN A 58 -26.04 45.14 -7.75
C GLN A 58 -26.66 46.04 -6.69
N PHE A 59 -26.22 45.91 -5.43
CA PHE A 59 -26.67 46.74 -4.33
C PHE A 59 -26.27 48.20 -4.51
N ALA A 60 -25.08 48.47 -5.07
CA ALA A 60 -24.64 49.81 -5.43
C ALA A 60 -25.51 50.45 -6.53
N ALA A 61 -26.23 49.66 -7.33
CA ALA A 61 -27.02 50.13 -8.45
C ALA A 61 -28.50 50.37 -8.10
N ARG A 62 -29.22 49.40 -7.49
CA ARG A 62 -30.66 49.49 -7.16
C ARG A 62 -31.08 48.46 -6.09
N GLY A 63 -31.06 48.82 -4.81
CA GLY A 63 -31.51 47.93 -3.72
C GLY A 63 -33.00 48.10 -3.38
N THR A 64 -33.85 47.13 -3.72
CA THR A 64 -35.23 47.02 -3.18
C THR A 64 -35.27 46.00 -2.04
N MET A 65 -36.07 46.27 -1.00
CA MET A 65 -36.10 45.50 0.26
C MET A 65 -36.38 43.99 0.09
N ASP A 66 -37.25 43.61 -0.86
CA ASP A 66 -37.58 42.20 -1.13
C ASP A 66 -36.41 41.40 -1.71
N ILE A 67 -35.56 42.06 -2.52
CA ILE A 67 -34.37 41.44 -3.11
C ILE A 67 -33.30 41.16 -2.03
N VAL A 68 -33.24 42.00 -1.00
CA VAL A 68 -32.30 41.84 0.13
C VAL A 68 -32.62 40.59 0.94
N GLY A 69 -33.89 40.31 1.22
CA GLY A 69 -34.31 39.13 1.97
C GLY A 69 -34.00 37.82 1.25
N CYS A 70 -34.27 37.75 -0.05
CA CYS A 70 -33.93 36.58 -0.88
C CYS A 70 -32.42 36.33 -0.93
N TYR A 71 -31.63 37.40 -1.06
CA TYR A 71 -30.17 37.33 -1.07
C TYR A 71 -29.60 36.75 0.23
N GLN A 72 -30.04 37.28 1.39
CA GLN A 72 -29.57 36.81 2.69
C GLN A 72 -29.95 35.33 2.94
N SER A 73 -31.16 34.93 2.55
CA SER A 73 -31.62 33.55 2.70
C SER A 73 -30.79 32.57 1.87
N PHE A 74 -30.53 32.88 0.60
CA PHE A 74 -29.68 32.02 -0.23
C PHE A 74 -28.22 32.00 0.25
N GLY A 75 -27.68 33.14 0.66
CA GLY A 75 -26.34 33.21 1.27
C GLY A 75 -26.21 32.31 2.51
N GLY A 76 -27.21 32.32 3.40
CA GLY A 76 -27.24 31.43 4.56
C GLY A 76 -27.22 29.94 4.17
N ARG A 77 -28.03 29.55 3.18
CA ARG A 77 -28.04 28.17 2.67
C ARG A 77 -26.71 27.76 2.01
N LEU A 78 -26.06 28.68 1.31
CA LEU A 78 -24.74 28.44 0.71
C LEU A 78 -23.66 28.25 1.79
N ASP A 79 -23.74 29.04 2.86
CA ASP A 79 -22.82 28.94 4.00
C ASP A 79 -22.98 27.59 4.73
N GLU A 80 -24.22 27.16 4.95
CA GLU A 80 -24.54 25.82 5.47
C GLU A 80 -23.99 24.71 4.58
N ALA A 81 -24.17 24.82 3.26
CA ALA A 81 -23.65 23.85 2.29
C ALA A 81 -22.12 23.77 2.32
N ILE A 82 -21.43 24.92 2.39
CA ILE A 82 -19.97 24.98 2.50
C ILE A 82 -19.50 24.34 3.80
N SER A 83 -20.15 24.64 4.93
CA SER A 83 -19.81 24.04 6.22
C SER A 83 -19.99 22.52 6.18
N SER A 84 -21.09 22.03 5.63
CA SER A 84 -21.34 20.61 5.42
C SER A 84 -20.27 19.96 4.53
N GLN A 85 -19.94 20.59 3.40
CA GLN A 85 -18.91 20.10 2.48
C GLN A 85 -17.51 20.10 3.11
N SER A 86 -17.23 21.05 4.00
CA SER A 86 -15.97 21.11 4.77
C SER A 86 -15.83 19.89 5.67
N ASN A 87 -16.90 19.51 6.39
CA ASN A 87 -16.93 18.31 7.23
C ASN A 87 -16.76 17.03 6.39
N ILE A 88 -17.41 16.93 5.24
CA ILE A 88 -17.26 15.81 4.30
C ILE A 88 -15.81 15.70 3.83
N THR A 89 -15.19 16.83 3.48
CA THR A 89 -13.79 16.89 3.03
C THR A 89 -12.84 16.43 4.13
N GLN A 90 -13.02 16.92 5.37
CA GLN A 90 -12.23 16.51 6.52
C GLN A 90 -12.35 15.01 6.79
N TYR A 91 -13.57 14.46 6.74
CA TYR A 91 -13.79 13.03 6.94
C TYR A 91 -13.15 12.19 5.83
N ALA A 92 -13.29 12.60 4.57
CA ALA A 92 -12.67 11.91 3.43
C ALA A 92 -11.14 11.92 3.54
N ASP A 93 -10.55 13.04 3.95
CA ASP A 93 -9.11 13.18 4.16
C ASP A 93 -8.59 12.29 5.30
N GLN A 94 -9.32 12.22 6.41
CA GLN A 94 -9.00 11.31 7.51
C GLN A 94 -9.06 9.85 7.05
N ARG A 95 -10.08 9.47 6.28
CA ARG A 95 -10.18 8.10 5.75
C ARG A 95 -9.04 7.77 4.80
N MET A 96 -8.67 8.70 3.91
CA MET A 96 -7.52 8.55 3.01
C MET A 96 -6.22 8.36 3.81
N ALA A 97 -6.01 9.14 4.87
CA ALA A 97 -4.83 9.02 5.72
C ALA A 97 -4.77 7.65 6.42
N VAL A 98 -5.90 7.17 6.96
CA VAL A 98 -6.00 5.85 7.60
C VAL A 98 -5.76 4.72 6.59
N SER A 99 -6.36 4.78 5.40
CA SER A 99 -6.14 3.74 4.37
C SER A 99 -4.70 3.74 3.86
N ARG A 100 -4.05 4.90 3.77
CA ARG A 100 -2.63 5.01 3.41
C ARG A 100 -1.73 4.31 4.44
N ASP A 101 -2.00 4.52 5.72
CA ASP A 101 -1.23 3.85 6.78
C ASP A 101 -1.43 2.32 6.75
N LYS A 102 -2.67 1.85 6.53
CA LYS A 102 -2.95 0.42 6.34
C LYS A 102 -2.21 -0.17 5.15
N LEU A 103 -2.19 0.52 4.01
CA LEU A 103 -1.44 0.10 2.83
C LEU A 103 0.06 -0.02 3.16
N ARG A 104 0.64 1.00 3.79
CA ARG A 104 2.04 0.98 4.21
C ARG A 104 2.36 -0.22 5.12
N GLN A 105 1.50 -0.50 6.10
CA GLN A 105 1.68 -1.64 7.00
C GLN A 105 1.63 -2.99 6.23
N ALA A 106 0.71 -3.12 5.27
CA ALA A 106 0.61 -4.32 4.44
C ALA A 106 1.84 -4.50 3.53
N GLU A 107 2.35 -3.42 2.92
CA GLU A 107 3.60 -3.42 2.15
C GLU A 107 4.80 -3.85 3.00
N MET A 108 4.92 -3.31 4.22
CA MET A 108 5.97 -3.69 5.16
C MET A 108 5.89 -5.18 5.54
N ARG A 109 4.68 -5.72 5.71
CA ARG A 109 4.46 -7.15 5.99
C ARG A 109 4.92 -8.03 4.83
N VAL A 110 4.54 -7.68 3.59
CA VAL A 110 4.98 -8.39 2.37
C VAL A 110 6.51 -8.38 2.30
N ALA A 111 7.15 -7.22 2.42
CA ALA A 111 8.60 -7.09 2.37
C ALA A 111 9.30 -7.93 3.46
N SER A 112 8.75 -7.95 4.67
CA SER A 112 9.30 -8.72 5.80
C SER A 112 9.23 -10.23 5.56
N ILE A 113 8.09 -10.74 5.07
CA ILE A 113 7.93 -12.17 4.76
C ILE A 113 8.83 -12.56 3.59
N ALA A 114 8.88 -11.76 2.52
CA ALA A 114 9.75 -11.99 1.39
C ALA A 114 11.22 -12.07 1.81
N LYS A 115 11.67 -11.16 2.70
CA LYS A 115 13.05 -11.18 3.21
C LYS A 115 13.35 -12.42 4.05
N LEU A 116 12.39 -12.86 4.88
CA LEU A 116 12.53 -14.10 5.64
C LEU A 116 12.63 -15.32 4.72
N MET A 117 11.81 -15.38 3.67
CA MET A 117 11.87 -16.45 2.67
C MET A 117 13.22 -16.50 1.95
N GLU A 118 13.73 -15.34 1.51
CA GLU A 118 15.05 -15.23 0.88
C GLU A 118 16.14 -15.80 1.80
N ARG A 119 16.14 -15.38 3.07
CA ARG A 119 17.10 -15.90 4.07
C ARG A 119 17.00 -17.41 4.23
N ARG A 120 15.78 -17.97 4.32
CA ARG A 120 15.58 -19.43 4.44
C ARG A 120 16.08 -20.19 3.21
N ARG A 121 15.86 -19.66 2.00
CA ARG A 121 16.38 -20.25 0.76
C ARG A 121 17.91 -20.29 0.75
N LEU A 122 18.57 -19.20 1.19
CA LEU A 122 20.02 -19.13 1.32
C LEU A 122 20.56 -20.12 2.37
N GLU A 123 19.90 -20.25 3.51
CA GLU A 123 20.27 -21.22 4.55
C GLU A 123 20.20 -22.67 4.03
N ILE A 124 19.15 -23.01 3.28
CA ILE A 124 18.99 -24.34 2.67
C ILE A 124 20.08 -24.58 1.61
N SER A 125 20.29 -23.63 0.70
CA SER A 125 21.33 -23.73 -0.34
C SER A 125 22.72 -23.97 0.26
N ARG A 126 23.09 -23.23 1.31
CA ARG A 126 24.36 -23.42 2.02
C ARG A 126 24.46 -24.78 2.71
N ALA A 127 23.36 -25.28 3.28
CA ALA A 127 23.34 -26.60 3.90
C ALA A 127 23.54 -27.71 2.85
N THR A 128 22.86 -27.62 1.70
CA THR A 128 23.01 -28.57 0.60
C THR A 128 24.43 -28.55 0.05
N GLN A 129 25.01 -27.37 -0.21
CA GLN A 129 26.38 -27.26 -0.72
C GLN A 129 27.41 -27.90 0.21
N ARG A 130 27.25 -27.76 1.53
CA ARG A 130 28.13 -28.42 2.52
C ARG A 130 27.98 -29.94 2.50
N GLN A 131 26.76 -30.45 2.31
CA GLN A 131 26.51 -31.89 2.23
C GLN A 131 27.12 -32.48 0.95
N GLU A 132 26.95 -31.81 -0.18
CA GLU A 132 27.52 -32.21 -1.48
C GLU A 132 29.05 -32.20 -1.44
N GLN A 133 29.66 -31.16 -0.86
CA GLN A 133 31.11 -31.07 -0.70
C GLN A 133 31.63 -32.25 0.15
N LYS A 134 30.99 -32.52 1.30
CA LYS A 134 31.39 -33.64 2.16
C LYS A 134 31.29 -34.99 1.44
N ALA A 135 30.21 -35.21 0.67
CA ALA A 135 30.04 -36.43 -0.10
C ALA A 135 31.11 -36.59 -1.20
N CYS A 136 31.47 -35.50 -1.87
CA CYS A 136 32.54 -35.47 -2.87
C CYS A 136 33.90 -35.80 -2.24
N ASP A 137 34.21 -35.18 -1.10
CA ASP A 137 35.46 -35.41 -0.36
C ASP A 137 35.57 -36.87 0.13
N GLU A 138 34.48 -37.45 0.63
CA GLU A 138 34.43 -38.86 1.03
C GLU A 138 34.65 -39.81 -0.15
N GLN A 139 34.09 -39.50 -1.33
CA GLN A 139 34.27 -40.31 -2.53
C GLN A 139 35.71 -40.20 -3.08
N ALA A 140 36.30 -39.01 -3.03
CA ALA A 140 37.71 -38.78 -3.39
C ALA A 140 38.66 -39.49 -2.42
N ALA A 141 38.39 -39.48 -1.11
CA ALA A 141 39.15 -40.22 -0.11
C ALA A 141 39.06 -41.74 -0.34
N ARG A 142 37.87 -42.27 -0.66
CA ARG A 142 37.71 -43.70 -0.99
C ARG A 142 38.43 -44.10 -2.27
N SER A 143 38.38 -43.28 -3.32
CA SER A 143 39.05 -43.58 -4.59
C SER A 143 40.56 -43.50 -4.48
N THR A 144 41.10 -42.52 -3.74
CA THR A 144 42.53 -42.43 -3.43
C THR A 144 43.01 -43.60 -2.58
N GLN A 145 42.22 -44.03 -1.60
CA GLN A 145 42.56 -45.19 -0.77
C GLN A 145 42.48 -46.53 -1.53
N ALA A 146 41.53 -46.65 -2.48
CA ALA A 146 41.49 -47.78 -3.42
C ALA A 146 42.68 -47.77 -4.40
N ALA A 147 43.11 -46.59 -4.86
CA ALA A 147 44.29 -46.44 -5.73
C ALA A 147 45.62 -46.69 -5.01
N TYR A 148 45.68 -46.42 -3.70
CA TYR A 148 46.86 -46.67 -2.86
C TYR A 148 46.96 -48.12 -2.36
N ASN A 149 45.92 -48.94 -2.56
CA ASN A 149 45.92 -50.34 -2.16
C ASN A 149 46.73 -51.16 -3.20
N PRO A 150 47.94 -51.67 -2.89
CA PRO A 150 48.85 -52.23 -3.89
C PRO A 150 48.40 -53.60 -4.45
N PHE A 151 47.35 -54.21 -3.87
CA PHE A 151 46.91 -55.56 -4.21
C PHE A 151 45.83 -55.67 -5.30
N VAL A 152 45.33 -54.54 -5.86
CA VAL A 152 44.24 -54.56 -6.87
C VAL A 152 44.76 -54.47 -8.32
N ARG A 153 46.08 -54.33 -8.54
CA ARG A 153 46.69 -54.23 -9.89
C ARG A 153 47.34 -55.51 -10.43
N LEU A 154 47.00 -56.68 -9.89
CA LEU A 154 47.47 -57.97 -10.41
C LEU A 154 46.29 -58.89 -10.69
N HIS A 155 45.72 -58.79 -11.88
CA HIS A 155 45.20 -59.94 -12.61
C HIS A 155 45.22 -59.62 -14.11
N VAL A 156 46.05 -60.41 -14.81
CA VAL A 156 46.06 -60.66 -16.26
C VAL A 156 44.79 -61.41 -16.65
#